data_AF-Q1CVL3-F1
#
_entry.id   AF-Q1CVL3-F1
#
_cell.length_a   1.000
_cell.length_b   1.000
_cell.length_c   1.000
_cell.angle_alpha   90.00
_cell.angle_beta   90.00
_cell.angle_gamma   90.00
#
_symmetry.space_group_name_H-M   'P 1'
#
loop_
_entity.id
_entity.type
_entity.pdbx_description
1 polymer ?
#
loop_
_entity_poly.entity_id
_entity_poly.type
_entity_poly.pdbx_seq_one_letter_code
_entity_poly.pdbx_strand_id
1 'polypeptide(L)'
;MSPACALFPLVDRHFSGRIAPPDERRMREHLPDCAHCRERYERQLLLARLDPSAPDARTRLARGLGLETRPPASLWQRVLHGMGGPHAPSAPARLAPVGEARNGTSIPGRQVPSPNTSVAPTSRRPMPTPPASDRRVPRWWPLALAPVAVACLALLVVRLPSASTDDAGFTARGAGNAAAQARLLAYAVAPGGHTTLLGPKLRPEQELAFAFRNPDAHRFLMVFARDTAGRVYWYHPSWTDPASDPSAISIPPGDTLRELPEAISHPLAPGALTLHAVFLESPLTVKQMEALVEQGDLDAVLPAGADATSLQLQVIP
;
A
#
# COMPACT_ATOMS: atom_id res chain seq x y z
N MET A 1 15.81 -5.13 42.72
CA MET A 1 15.15 -5.84 41.61
C MET A 1 13.69 -5.41 41.62
N SER A 2 13.22 -4.67 40.63
CA SER A 2 11.81 -4.28 40.55
C SER A 2 10.95 -5.53 40.34
N PRO A 3 9.78 -5.65 41.00
CA PRO A 3 8.93 -6.82 40.83
C PRO A 3 8.50 -6.95 39.37
N ALA A 4 8.54 -8.18 38.85
CA ALA A 4 8.10 -8.46 37.49
C ALA A 4 6.62 -8.08 37.33
N CYS A 5 6.30 -7.33 36.28
CA CYS A 5 4.92 -6.95 35.99
C CYS A 5 4.09 -8.19 35.62
N ALA A 6 2.91 -8.34 36.21
CA ALA A 6 2.01 -9.46 35.93
C ALA A 6 1.51 -9.53 34.48
N LEU A 7 1.52 -8.41 33.75
CA LEU A 7 1.09 -8.32 32.34
C LEU A 7 2.23 -8.59 31.34
N PHE A 8 3.45 -8.85 31.84
CA PHE A 8 4.59 -9.19 31.00
C PHE A 8 4.34 -10.36 30.02
N PRO A 9 3.67 -11.47 30.41
CA PRO A 9 3.40 -12.58 29.48
C PRO A 9 2.46 -12.21 28.33
N LEU A 10 1.67 -11.13 28.44
CA LEU A 10 0.79 -10.70 27.36
C LEU A 10 1.59 -10.14 26.17
N VAL A 11 2.71 -9.45 26.44
CA VAL A 11 3.59 -8.96 25.37
C VAL A 11 4.12 -10.13 24.54
N ASP A 12 4.56 -11.21 25.19
CA ASP A 12 5.06 -12.40 24.47
C ASP A 12 3.94 -13.15 23.71
N ARG A 13 2.70 -13.15 24.24
CA ARG A 13 1.53 -13.68 23.51
C ARG A 13 1.20 -12.81 22.28
N HIS A 14 1.33 -11.49 22.38
CA HIS A 14 1.12 -10.58 21.26
C HIS A 14 2.09 -10.88 20.11
N PHE A 15 3.38 -10.96 20.41
CA PHE A 15 4.41 -11.22 19.40
C PHE A 15 4.38 -12.64 18.83
N SER A 16 3.90 -13.64 19.61
CA SER A 16 3.65 -14.98 19.08
C SER A 16 2.30 -15.12 18.35
N GLY A 17 1.51 -14.04 18.22
CA GLY A 17 0.22 -14.07 17.55
C GLY A 17 -0.84 -14.93 18.25
N ARG A 18 -0.70 -15.16 19.56
CA ARG A 18 -1.59 -16.00 20.39
C ARG A 18 -2.35 -15.20 21.46
N ILE A 19 -2.28 -13.87 21.43
CA ILE A 19 -3.00 -13.03 22.38
C ILE A 19 -4.51 -13.04 22.08
N ALA A 20 -5.33 -13.14 23.12
CA ALA A 20 -6.77 -13.04 22.99
C ALA A 20 -7.20 -11.56 22.89
N PRO A 21 -8.30 -11.21 22.20
CA PRO A 21 -8.75 -9.82 22.08
C PRO A 21 -8.92 -9.02 23.37
N PRO A 22 -9.49 -9.55 24.46
CA PRO A 22 -9.55 -8.80 25.72
C PRO A 22 -8.16 -8.59 26.35
N ASP A 23 -7.24 -9.55 26.20
CA ASP A 23 -5.87 -9.45 26.70
C ASP A 23 -5.05 -8.41 25.92
N GLU A 24 -5.27 -8.30 24.60
CA GLU A 24 -4.63 -7.27 23.76
C GLU A 24 -5.00 -5.86 24.23
N ARG A 25 -6.29 -5.60 24.47
CA ARG A 25 -6.75 -4.31 24.99
C ARG A 25 -6.11 -4.00 26.33
N ARG A 26 -6.14 -4.96 27.26
CA ARG A 26 -5.53 -4.82 28.60
C ARG A 26 -4.03 -4.56 28.53
N MET A 27 -3.30 -5.23 27.63
CA MET A 27 -1.88 -5.00 27.41
C MET A 27 -1.64 -3.58 26.88
N ARG A 28 -2.41 -3.14 25.88
CA ARG A 28 -2.27 -1.80 25.27
C ARG A 28 -2.56 -0.67 26.24
N GLU A 29 -3.64 -0.79 27.02
CA GLU A 29 -3.98 0.17 28.08
C GLU A 29 -2.87 0.28 29.13
N HIS A 30 -2.16 -0.82 29.41
CA HIS A 30 -1.11 -0.86 30.42
C HIS A 30 0.26 -0.36 29.94
N LEU A 31 0.59 -0.52 28.66
CA LEU A 31 1.92 -0.23 28.10
C LEU A 31 2.44 1.20 28.38
N PRO A 32 1.63 2.27 28.29
CA PRO A 32 2.06 3.63 28.58
C PRO A 32 2.55 3.84 30.03
N ASP A 33 2.02 3.07 30.98
CA ASP A 33 2.24 3.27 32.42
C ASP A 33 3.31 2.35 33.01
N CYS A 34 3.77 1.33 32.27
CA CYS A 34 4.75 0.36 32.75
C CYS A 34 6.03 0.35 31.91
N ALA A 35 7.11 0.93 32.46
CA ALA A 35 8.43 0.97 31.81
C ALA A 35 8.96 -0.42 31.41
N HIS A 36 8.75 -1.43 32.26
CA HIS A 36 9.26 -2.79 32.00
C HIS A 36 8.53 -3.48 30.84
N CYS A 37 7.20 -3.31 30.74
CA CYS A 37 6.44 -3.83 29.59
C CYS A 37 6.80 -3.09 28.29
N ARG A 38 7.06 -1.78 28.35
CA ARG A 38 7.49 -0.98 27.20
C ARG A 38 8.84 -1.42 26.67
N GLU A 39 9.84 -1.56 27.54
CA GLU A 39 11.19 -2.05 27.17
C GLU A 39 11.11 -3.45 26.55
N ARG A 40 10.29 -4.35 27.12
CA ARG A 40 10.06 -5.68 26.54
C ARG A 40 9.44 -5.58 25.15
N TYR A 41 8.42 -4.73 24.98
CA TYR A 41 7.74 -4.53 23.71
C TYR A 41 8.68 -3.99 22.63
N GLU A 42 9.50 -2.98 22.95
CA GLU A 42 10.51 -2.42 22.04
C GLU A 42 11.55 -3.46 21.63
N ARG A 43 12.05 -4.26 22.57
CA ARG A 43 12.97 -5.36 22.26
C ARG A 43 12.31 -6.40 21.34
N GLN A 44 11.05 -6.75 21.57
CA GLN A 44 10.34 -7.69 20.71
C GLN A 44 10.07 -7.11 19.30
N LEU A 45 9.84 -5.80 19.17
CA LEU A 45 9.77 -5.14 17.85
C LEU A 45 11.08 -5.28 17.07
N LEU A 46 12.22 -5.09 17.74
CA LEU A 46 13.53 -5.26 17.11
C LEU A 46 13.78 -6.71 16.69
N LEU A 47 13.46 -7.68 17.55
CA LEU A 47 13.60 -9.10 17.23
C LEU A 47 12.70 -9.50 16.06
N ALA A 48 11.45 -9.04 16.03
CA ALA A 48 10.52 -9.33 14.94
C ALA A 48 10.95 -8.75 13.59
N ARG A 49 11.82 -7.73 13.55
CA ARG A 49 12.41 -7.23 12.29
C ARG A 49 13.53 -8.13 11.77
N LEU A 50 14.17 -8.90 12.64
CA LEU A 50 15.29 -9.77 12.31
C LEU A 50 14.85 -11.22 12.06
N ASP A 51 13.70 -11.63 12.58
CA ASP A 51 13.14 -12.98 12.43
C ASP A 51 12.15 -13.06 11.25
N PRO A 52 12.51 -13.74 10.13
CA PRO A 52 11.63 -13.90 8.98
C PRO A 52 10.36 -14.71 9.27
N SER A 53 10.34 -15.47 10.38
CA SER A 53 9.19 -16.27 10.79
C SER A 53 8.21 -15.52 11.70
N ALA A 54 8.59 -14.33 12.18
CA ALA A 54 7.72 -13.52 13.01
C ALA A 54 6.52 -13.01 12.19
N PRO A 55 5.28 -13.08 12.70
CA PRO A 55 4.13 -12.50 12.01
C PRO A 55 4.34 -11.00 11.86
N ASP A 56 3.98 -10.40 10.73
CA ASP A 56 4.12 -8.96 10.51
C ASP A 56 3.23 -8.13 11.44
N ALA A 57 3.49 -6.81 11.52
CA ALA A 57 2.77 -5.93 12.44
C ALA A 57 1.25 -5.90 12.22
N ARG A 58 0.79 -5.94 10.97
CA ARG A 58 -0.63 -5.91 10.62
C ARG A 58 -1.30 -7.20 11.03
N THR A 59 -0.70 -8.34 10.72
CA THR A 59 -1.21 -9.67 11.13
C THR A 59 -1.31 -9.79 12.66
N ARG A 60 -0.29 -9.36 13.40
CA ARG A 60 -0.33 -9.36 14.88
C ARG A 60 -1.46 -8.50 15.44
N LEU A 61 -1.65 -7.31 14.87
CA LEU A 61 -2.74 -6.40 15.24
C LEU A 61 -4.11 -6.98 14.91
N ALA A 62 -4.29 -7.53 13.71
CA ALA A 62 -5.55 -8.11 13.28
C ALA A 62 -5.98 -9.25 14.21
N ARG A 63 -5.05 -10.12 14.62
CA ARG A 63 -5.29 -11.17 15.63
C ARG A 63 -5.65 -10.59 16.98
N GLY A 64 -4.82 -9.68 17.49
CA GLY A 64 -5.02 -9.07 18.79
C GLY A 64 -6.33 -8.27 18.88
N LEU A 65 -6.82 -7.71 17.78
CA LEU A 65 -8.09 -6.98 17.76
C LEU A 65 -9.29 -7.87 17.45
N GLY A 66 -9.08 -9.15 17.11
CA GLY A 66 -10.14 -10.05 16.66
C GLY A 66 -10.70 -9.71 15.27
N LEU A 67 -9.92 -9.00 14.44
CA LEU A 67 -10.27 -8.62 13.07
C LEU A 67 -9.90 -9.71 12.06
N GLU A 68 -9.05 -10.67 12.43
CA GLU A 68 -8.95 -11.92 11.67
C GLU A 68 -10.29 -12.66 11.83
N THR A 69 -11.20 -12.44 10.88
CA THR A 69 -12.32 -13.33 10.68
C THR A 69 -11.74 -14.71 10.49
N ARG A 70 -11.96 -15.62 11.45
CA ARG A 70 -11.79 -17.05 11.19
C ARG A 70 -12.51 -17.28 9.86
N PRO A 71 -11.80 -17.65 8.77
CA PRO A 71 -12.47 -17.88 7.51
C PRO A 71 -13.59 -18.87 7.82
N PRO A 72 -14.87 -18.55 7.53
CA PRO A 72 -15.94 -19.49 7.75
C PRO A 72 -15.50 -20.77 7.04
N ALA A 73 -15.43 -21.89 7.77
CA ALA A 73 -15.15 -23.18 7.16
C ALA A 73 -16.10 -23.29 5.96
N SER A 74 -15.53 -23.23 4.76
CA SER A 74 -16.24 -22.69 3.62
C SER A 74 -17.58 -23.39 3.39
N LEU A 75 -18.66 -22.62 3.48
CA LEU A 75 -19.98 -23.06 3.04
C LEU A 75 -19.98 -23.31 1.51
N TRP A 76 -19.00 -22.75 0.79
CA TRP A 76 -18.79 -22.93 -0.65
C TRP A 76 -18.20 -24.28 -1.07
N GLN A 77 -17.40 -24.97 -0.23
CA GLN A 77 -16.99 -26.37 -0.52
C GLN A 77 -18.17 -27.35 -0.49
N ARG A 78 -19.28 -27.00 0.18
CA ARG A 78 -20.49 -27.84 0.19
C ARG A 78 -21.39 -27.63 -1.02
N VAL A 79 -21.28 -26.50 -1.72
CA VAL A 79 -22.11 -26.20 -2.91
C VAL A 79 -21.51 -26.81 -4.19
N LEU A 80 -20.18 -26.90 -4.30
CA LEU A 80 -19.53 -27.51 -5.47
C LEU A 80 -19.46 -29.04 -5.44
N HIS A 81 -19.66 -29.68 -4.27
CA HIS A 81 -19.82 -31.14 -4.17
C HIS A 81 -21.28 -31.60 -4.08
N GLY A 82 -22.25 -30.70 -4.25
CA GLY A 82 -23.68 -30.98 -4.06
C GLY A 82 -24.48 -31.34 -5.32
N MET A 83 -23.91 -31.31 -6.53
CA MET A 83 -24.66 -31.53 -7.78
C MET A 83 -24.13 -32.68 -8.65
N GLY A 84 -24.08 -33.90 -8.11
CA GLY A 84 -23.90 -35.08 -8.96
C GLY A 84 -23.88 -36.42 -8.23
N GLY A 85 -25.04 -37.10 -8.16
CA GLY A 85 -25.11 -38.53 -7.83
C GLY A 85 -26.47 -38.97 -7.26
N PRO A 86 -27.17 -39.96 -7.86
CA PRO A 86 -28.55 -40.29 -7.52
C PRO A 86 -28.71 -41.08 -6.21
N HIS A 87 -29.91 -40.92 -5.65
CA HIS A 87 -30.51 -41.56 -4.49
C HIS A 87 -30.12 -43.03 -4.22
N ALA A 88 -29.83 -43.33 -2.95
CA ALA A 88 -30.15 -44.61 -2.31
C ALA A 88 -30.67 -44.35 -0.87
N PRO A 89 -31.59 -45.18 -0.36
CA PRO A 89 -32.58 -44.76 0.63
C PRO A 89 -32.16 -44.82 2.11
N SER A 90 -32.84 -43.94 2.83
CA SER A 90 -33.02 -43.73 4.26
C SER A 90 -32.98 -44.95 5.20
N ALA A 91 -32.39 -44.77 6.38
CA ALA A 91 -32.72 -45.52 7.60
C ALA A 91 -32.55 -44.65 8.86
N PRO A 92 -33.28 -44.91 9.97
CA PRO A 92 -33.89 -43.86 10.78
C PRO A 92 -33.13 -43.43 12.05
N ALA A 93 -33.62 -42.29 12.55
CA ALA A 93 -33.28 -41.55 13.75
C ALA A 93 -33.07 -42.39 15.02
N ARG A 94 -32.07 -41.97 15.82
CA ARG A 94 -32.07 -42.17 17.28
C ARG A 94 -32.08 -40.84 18.01
N LEU A 95 -33.05 -40.76 18.91
CA LEU A 95 -33.32 -39.71 19.87
C LEU A 95 -32.31 -39.72 21.03
N ALA A 96 -32.07 -38.51 21.56
CA ALA A 96 -31.82 -38.15 22.96
C ALA A 96 -30.44 -38.46 23.58
N PRO A 97 -30.05 -37.80 24.70
CA PRO A 97 -30.82 -36.86 25.53
C PRO A 97 -30.19 -35.49 25.83
N VAL A 98 -31.10 -34.61 26.22
CA VAL A 98 -30.96 -33.37 26.96
C VAL A 98 -30.15 -33.60 28.25
N GLY A 99 -29.10 -32.81 28.44
CA GLY A 99 -28.29 -32.75 29.65
C GLY A 99 -28.37 -31.35 30.25
N GLU A 100 -29.08 -31.29 31.37
CA GLU A 100 -29.41 -30.15 32.20
C GLU A 100 -28.24 -29.79 33.15
N ALA A 101 -28.32 -28.58 33.73
CA ALA A 101 -27.77 -28.17 35.03
C ALA A 101 -26.50 -27.29 35.11
N ARG A 102 -26.77 -26.03 35.49
CA ARG A 102 -26.39 -25.38 36.78
C ARG A 102 -25.05 -24.64 36.95
N ASN A 103 -25.23 -23.52 37.67
CA ASN A 103 -24.32 -22.77 38.55
C ASN A 103 -23.30 -21.86 37.85
N GLY A 104 -23.28 -20.54 38.03
CA GLY A 104 -23.67 -19.76 39.21
C GLY A 104 -22.47 -19.67 40.16
N THR A 105 -21.53 -18.76 39.89
CA THR A 105 -20.50 -18.40 40.86
C THR A 105 -20.20 -16.91 40.79
N SER A 106 -20.44 -16.28 41.93
CA SER A 106 -20.37 -14.87 42.22
C SER A 106 -18.94 -14.32 42.20
N ILE A 107 -18.87 -13.03 41.83
CA ILE A 107 -17.70 -12.16 41.88
C ILE A 107 -17.53 -11.62 43.31
N PRO A 108 -16.32 -11.67 43.89
CA PRO A 108 -15.85 -10.65 44.82
C PRO A 108 -14.78 -9.81 44.10
N GLY A 109 -14.97 -8.50 43.90
CA GLY A 109 -14.88 -7.51 44.96
C GLY A 109 -13.41 -7.25 45.28
N ARG A 110 -12.75 -6.34 44.55
CA ARG A 110 -11.40 -5.87 44.94
C ARG A 110 -11.25 -4.38 44.79
N GLN A 111 -10.86 -3.80 45.92
CA GLN A 111 -10.73 -2.39 46.24
C GLN A 111 -9.70 -1.66 45.39
N VAL A 112 -10.05 -0.41 45.08
CA VAL A 112 -9.19 0.67 44.60
C VAL A 112 -8.46 1.29 45.79
N PRO A 113 -7.15 1.53 45.66
CA PRO A 113 -6.53 2.68 46.32
C PRO A 113 -5.90 3.63 45.30
N SER A 114 -6.44 4.86 45.25
CA SER A 114 -5.66 6.10 45.09
C SER A 114 -4.97 6.40 46.44
N PRO A 115 -3.95 7.29 46.57
CA PRO A 115 -3.69 8.49 45.74
C PRO A 115 -2.19 8.86 45.53
N ASN A 116 -1.99 9.99 44.84
CA ASN A 116 -0.85 10.92 44.88
C ASN A 116 0.52 10.43 44.36
N THR A 117 1.11 11.17 43.41
CA THR A 117 2.14 12.17 43.75
C THR A 117 2.41 13.07 42.54
N SER A 118 2.33 14.36 42.81
CA SER A 118 2.68 15.49 41.96
C SER A 118 4.20 15.63 41.88
N VAL A 119 4.80 15.70 40.68
CA VAL A 119 6.15 16.22 40.49
C VAL A 119 6.20 17.11 39.24
N ALA A 120 6.81 18.27 39.46
CA ALA A 120 6.88 19.48 38.65
C ALA A 120 7.86 19.36 37.45
N PRO A 121 7.93 20.39 36.57
CA PRO A 121 8.55 20.31 35.25
C PRO A 121 10.03 20.72 35.25
N THR A 122 10.88 19.96 34.55
CA THR A 122 12.30 20.30 34.38
C THR A 122 12.56 20.92 33.01
N SER A 123 12.71 22.24 33.06
CA SER A 123 13.65 23.10 32.31
C SER A 123 14.06 22.70 30.89
N ARG A 124 13.54 23.45 29.92
CA ARG A 124 14.13 23.66 28.59
C ARG A 124 15.56 24.21 28.71
N ARG A 125 16.50 23.65 27.95
CA ARG A 125 17.75 24.34 27.59
C ARG A 125 17.67 24.75 26.10
N PRO A 126 18.00 26.01 25.77
CA PRO A 126 18.12 26.43 24.38
C PRO A 126 19.38 25.84 23.74
N MET A 127 19.22 25.27 22.55
CA MET A 127 20.31 24.80 21.71
C MET A 127 20.93 26.00 20.97
N PRO A 128 22.26 26.13 20.90
CA PRO A 128 22.91 27.20 20.16
C PRO A 128 22.83 26.95 18.64
N THR A 129 22.44 27.99 17.90
CA THR A 129 22.48 28.10 16.43
C THR A 129 23.92 28.09 15.91
N PRO A 130 24.24 27.29 14.87
CA PRO A 130 25.50 27.41 14.14
C PRO A 130 25.47 28.60 13.16
N PRO A 131 26.60 29.30 12.95
CA PRO A 131 26.69 30.46 12.06
C PRO A 131 26.71 30.06 10.57
N ALA A 132 26.10 30.93 9.76
CA ALA A 132 26.07 30.90 8.31
C ALA A 132 27.49 30.94 7.72
N SER A 133 27.85 29.93 6.92
CA SER A 133 29.05 29.99 6.07
C SER A 133 28.66 30.50 4.68
N ASP A 134 28.84 31.79 4.50
CA ASP A 134 28.89 32.48 3.22
C ASP A 134 30.19 32.06 2.50
N ARG A 135 30.07 31.35 1.37
CA ARG A 135 31.17 31.15 0.42
C ARG A 135 30.69 31.51 -0.98
N ARG A 136 30.80 32.80 -1.27
CA ARG A 136 30.91 33.33 -2.63
C ARG A 136 32.27 33.00 -3.24
N VAL A 137 32.29 33.22 -4.56
CA VAL A 137 33.37 33.37 -5.55
C VAL A 137 33.91 32.10 -6.23
N PRO A 138 34.40 32.19 -7.50
CA PRO A 138 34.19 33.19 -8.55
C PRO A 138 33.84 32.62 -9.93
N ARG A 139 33.33 33.56 -10.73
CA ARG A 139 32.98 33.54 -12.14
C ARG A 139 34.22 33.84 -13.00
N TRP A 140 34.61 32.92 -13.89
CA TRP A 140 35.59 33.03 -14.98
C TRP A 140 35.52 31.70 -15.76
N TRP A 141 35.58 31.55 -17.08
CA TRP A 141 35.84 32.41 -18.23
C TRP A 141 35.31 31.64 -19.49
N PRO A 142 35.51 32.09 -20.75
CA PRO A 142 34.45 32.17 -21.74
C PRO A 142 34.57 31.16 -22.91
N LEU A 143 33.53 31.18 -23.76
CA LEU A 143 33.52 31.02 -25.23
C LEU A 143 34.69 30.24 -25.89
N ALA A 144 34.33 29.16 -26.57
CA ALA A 144 34.90 28.82 -27.87
C ALA A 144 33.78 28.41 -28.84
N LEU A 145 33.50 29.31 -29.78
CA LEU A 145 32.76 29.09 -31.02
C LEU A 145 33.64 28.29 -31.99
N ALA A 146 33.05 27.33 -32.71
CA ALA A 146 33.52 26.95 -34.04
C ALA A 146 32.36 26.34 -34.86
N PRO A 147 31.83 27.07 -35.86
CA PRO A 147 30.89 26.54 -36.85
C PRO A 147 31.58 26.39 -38.21
N VAL A 148 31.74 25.18 -38.75
CA VAL A 148 32.03 24.97 -40.19
C VAL A 148 31.52 23.59 -40.59
N ALA A 149 30.49 23.53 -41.44
CA ALA A 149 30.40 22.67 -42.62
C ALA A 149 28.97 22.74 -43.20
N VAL A 150 28.72 23.80 -43.96
CA VAL A 150 27.59 23.91 -44.88
C VAL A 150 27.93 23.15 -46.16
N ALA A 151 26.93 22.38 -46.63
CA ALA A 151 26.66 21.99 -48.01
C ALA A 151 27.69 21.13 -48.77
N CYS A 152 27.36 19.84 -48.92
CA CYS A 152 27.49 19.08 -50.17
C CYS A 152 26.79 17.71 -50.02
N LEU A 153 25.45 17.64 -50.15
CA LEU A 153 24.77 16.48 -50.79
C LEU A 153 23.25 16.69 -50.97
N ALA A 154 22.85 17.82 -51.54
CA ALA A 154 21.55 17.90 -52.22
C ALA A 154 21.76 17.41 -53.66
N LEU A 155 21.57 16.11 -53.92
CA LEU A 155 21.22 15.50 -55.21
C LEU A 155 21.41 13.98 -55.14
N LEU A 156 20.40 13.26 -54.63
CA LEU A 156 20.00 11.98 -55.24
C LEU A 156 18.55 11.65 -54.87
N VAL A 157 17.63 12.40 -55.49
CA VAL A 157 16.23 12.03 -55.61
C VAL A 157 16.15 10.94 -56.68
N VAL A 158 16.41 9.69 -56.29
CA VAL A 158 16.05 8.51 -57.09
C VAL A 158 15.26 7.58 -56.20
N ARG A 159 13.98 7.46 -56.55
CA ARG A 159 13.02 6.50 -56.00
C ARG A 159 13.60 5.09 -56.03
N LEU A 160 13.76 4.49 -54.85
CA LEU A 160 13.95 3.06 -54.65
C LEU A 160 12.99 2.60 -53.55
N PRO A 161 12.28 1.47 -53.72
CA PRO A 161 11.35 0.96 -52.72
C PRO A 161 12.14 0.46 -51.51
N SER A 162 11.96 1.12 -50.36
CA SER A 162 12.51 0.65 -49.09
C SER A 162 11.80 -0.63 -48.68
N ALA A 163 12.43 -1.77 -48.99
CA ALA A 163 12.21 -3.01 -48.28
C ALA A 163 12.49 -2.77 -46.80
N SER A 164 11.55 -3.16 -45.94
CA SER A 164 11.68 -3.19 -44.49
C SER A 164 12.79 -4.16 -44.11
N THR A 165 13.99 -3.64 -43.87
CA THR A 165 15.02 -4.32 -43.10
C THR A 165 14.60 -4.33 -41.63
N ASP A 166 14.39 -5.52 -41.10
CA ASP A 166 14.42 -5.83 -39.68
C ASP A 166 15.78 -5.39 -39.11
N ASP A 167 15.84 -4.14 -38.64
CA ASP A 167 16.83 -3.73 -37.67
C ASP A 167 16.44 -4.37 -36.33
N ALA A 168 17.00 -5.56 -36.09
CA ALA A 168 17.31 -6.04 -34.74
C ALA A 168 18.36 -5.10 -34.11
N GLY A 169 17.95 -3.85 -33.92
CA GLY A 169 18.71 -2.77 -33.34
C GLY A 169 18.91 -3.04 -31.86
N PHE A 170 20.17 -3.05 -31.46
CA PHE A 170 20.66 -3.11 -30.10
C PHE A 170 19.85 -2.14 -29.21
N THR A 171 18.85 -2.64 -28.50
CA THR A 171 18.10 -1.84 -27.52
C THR A 171 18.98 -1.70 -26.30
N ALA A 172 19.56 -0.51 -26.09
CA ALA A 172 20.29 -0.19 -24.87
C ALA A 172 19.36 -0.47 -23.66
N ARG A 173 19.78 -1.37 -22.77
CA ARG A 173 19.05 -1.73 -21.54
C ARG A 173 19.12 -0.57 -20.53
N GLY A 174 18.44 0.54 -20.81
CA GLY A 174 18.35 1.74 -19.99
C GLY A 174 17.29 1.70 -18.88
N ALA A 175 16.75 0.52 -18.55
CA ALA A 175 15.64 0.38 -17.60
C ALA A 175 15.97 0.89 -16.18
N GLY A 176 17.26 0.96 -15.80
CA GLY A 176 17.67 1.47 -14.49
C GLY A 176 17.39 2.96 -14.26
N ASN A 177 17.52 3.80 -15.29
CA ASN A 177 17.30 5.25 -15.15
C ASN A 177 15.83 5.64 -15.29
N ALA A 178 15.05 4.90 -16.08
CA ALA A 178 13.62 5.18 -16.25
C ALA A 178 12.85 5.04 -14.93
N ALA A 179 13.11 3.98 -14.15
CA ALA A 179 12.50 3.80 -12.83
C ALA A 179 12.97 4.86 -11.82
N ALA A 180 14.22 5.34 -11.92
CA ALA A 180 14.73 6.39 -11.04
C ALA A 180 14.07 7.76 -11.29
N GLN A 181 13.55 8.00 -12.50
CA GLN A 181 12.91 9.25 -12.90
C GLN A 181 11.37 9.16 -12.93
N ALA A 182 10.80 7.97 -12.75
CA ALA A 182 9.36 7.78 -12.82
C ALA A 182 8.65 8.52 -11.66
N ARG A 183 7.60 9.29 -12.02
CA ARG A 183 6.73 9.96 -11.04
C ARG A 183 5.83 9.00 -10.27
N LEU A 184 5.52 7.85 -10.87
CA LEU A 184 4.79 6.76 -10.24
C LEU A 184 5.56 5.45 -10.41
N LEU A 185 5.70 4.71 -9.32
CA LEU A 185 6.14 3.32 -9.30
C LEU A 185 4.99 2.46 -8.78
N ALA A 186 4.74 1.36 -9.47
CA ALA A 186 3.82 0.33 -9.03
C ALA A 186 4.63 -0.91 -8.61
N TYR A 187 4.17 -1.58 -7.56
CA TYR A 187 4.79 -2.79 -7.02
C TYR A 187 3.76 -3.91 -6.97
N ALA A 188 4.18 -5.09 -7.37
CA ALA A 188 3.47 -6.33 -7.13
C ALA A 188 3.72 -6.79 -5.68
N VAL A 189 2.64 -7.05 -4.94
CA VAL A 189 2.71 -7.65 -3.60
C VAL A 189 2.50 -9.16 -3.72
N ALA A 190 3.52 -9.93 -3.40
CA ALA A 190 3.44 -11.39 -3.36
C ALA A 190 2.79 -11.87 -2.04
N PRO A 191 2.20 -13.08 -2.02
CA PRO A 191 1.79 -13.72 -0.78
C PRO A 191 2.96 -13.74 0.23
N GLY A 192 2.73 -13.24 1.44
CA GLY A 192 3.78 -13.02 2.45
C GLY A 192 4.34 -11.60 2.51
N GLY A 193 3.81 -10.66 1.72
CA GLY A 193 4.11 -9.23 1.83
C GLY A 193 5.40 -8.79 1.13
N HIS A 194 6.05 -9.66 0.37
CA HIS A 194 7.21 -9.28 -0.43
C HIS A 194 6.77 -8.43 -1.62
N THR A 195 7.36 -7.24 -1.75
CA THR A 195 7.08 -6.31 -2.85
C THR A 195 8.17 -6.38 -3.91
N THR A 196 7.78 -6.55 -5.18
CA THR A 196 8.68 -6.44 -6.33
C THR A 196 8.18 -5.34 -7.27
N LEU A 197 9.08 -4.66 -7.98
CA LEU A 197 8.68 -3.67 -8.97
C LEU A 197 7.78 -4.32 -10.03
N LEU A 198 6.65 -3.68 -10.32
CA LEU A 198 5.67 -4.22 -11.27
C LEU A 198 6.27 -4.26 -12.68
N GLY A 199 6.28 -5.46 -13.26
CA GLY A 199 6.65 -5.66 -14.66
C GLY A 199 5.49 -5.38 -15.62
N PRO A 200 5.65 -5.65 -16.92
CA PRO A 200 4.59 -5.40 -17.92
C PRO A 200 3.42 -6.40 -17.84
N LYS A 201 3.51 -7.43 -16.99
CA LYS A 201 2.51 -8.48 -16.85
C LYS A 201 2.03 -8.57 -15.41
N LEU A 202 0.73 -8.78 -15.24
CA LEU A 202 0.10 -8.99 -13.93
C LEU A 202 -0.98 -10.07 -13.99
N ARG A 203 -1.32 -10.64 -12.82
CA ARG A 203 -2.45 -11.59 -12.67
C ARG A 203 -3.73 -10.85 -12.27
N PRO A 204 -4.93 -11.42 -12.56
CA PRO A 204 -6.23 -10.82 -12.25
C PRO A 204 -6.34 -10.27 -10.85
N GLU A 205 -6.03 -11.06 -9.82
CA GLU A 205 -6.21 -10.69 -8.40
C GLU A 205 -4.90 -10.21 -7.73
N GLN A 206 -3.92 -9.81 -8.53
CA GLN A 206 -2.64 -9.38 -8.00
C GLN A 206 -2.78 -8.10 -7.19
N GLU A 207 -2.34 -8.15 -5.93
CA GLU A 207 -2.31 -6.98 -5.07
C GLU A 207 -1.19 -6.03 -5.51
N LEU A 208 -1.54 -4.75 -5.67
CA LEU A 208 -0.63 -3.70 -6.11
C LEU A 208 -0.45 -2.66 -5.00
N ALA A 209 0.80 -2.24 -4.81
CA ALA A 209 1.16 -1.09 -3.98
C ALA A 209 1.78 0.00 -4.86
N PHE A 210 1.73 1.26 -4.42
CA PHE A 210 2.19 2.39 -5.21
C PHE A 210 3.13 3.28 -4.42
N ALA A 211 4.10 3.87 -5.11
CA ALA A 211 4.89 4.97 -4.60
C ALA A 211 4.98 6.07 -5.65
N PHE A 212 5.11 7.31 -5.21
CA PHE A 212 5.14 8.48 -6.09
C PHE A 212 6.23 9.47 -5.73
N ARG A 213 6.59 10.30 -6.71
CA ARG A 213 7.37 11.53 -6.56
C ARG A 213 6.52 12.70 -7.05
N ASN A 214 6.66 13.85 -6.41
CA ASN A 214 5.88 15.04 -6.72
C ASN A 214 6.77 16.29 -6.77
N PRO A 215 7.70 16.36 -7.76
CA PRO A 215 8.64 17.48 -7.88
C PRO A 215 7.93 18.80 -8.21
N ASP A 216 6.80 18.74 -8.94
CA ASP A 216 6.05 19.91 -9.40
C ASP A 216 5.04 20.43 -8.36
N ALA A 217 5.05 19.85 -7.15
CA ALA A 217 4.27 20.32 -6.01
C ALA A 217 2.75 20.33 -6.20
N HIS A 218 2.21 19.40 -6.99
CA HIS A 218 0.76 19.18 -7.06
C HIS A 218 0.19 18.84 -5.69
N ARG A 219 -1.08 19.13 -5.47
CA ARG A 219 -1.71 19.06 -4.14
C ARG A 219 -2.46 17.76 -3.90
N PHE A 220 -2.93 17.13 -4.97
CA PHE A 220 -3.71 15.90 -4.88
C PHE A 220 -3.26 14.84 -5.88
N LEU A 221 -3.55 13.58 -5.57
CA LEU A 221 -3.27 12.42 -6.41
C LEU A 221 -4.51 11.53 -6.53
N MET A 222 -4.69 10.97 -7.71
CA MET A 222 -5.61 9.85 -7.97
C MET A 222 -4.84 8.75 -8.70
N VAL A 223 -5.15 7.48 -8.40
CA VAL A 223 -4.57 6.32 -9.06
C VAL A 223 -5.68 5.32 -9.41
N PHE A 224 -5.82 5.00 -10.69
CA PHE A 224 -6.83 4.07 -11.18
C PHE A 224 -6.29 3.33 -12.42
N ALA A 225 -6.88 2.20 -12.77
CA ALA A 225 -6.62 1.52 -14.03
C ALA A 225 -7.85 1.48 -14.91
N ARG A 226 -7.65 1.40 -16.22
CA ARG A 226 -8.70 1.27 -17.23
C ARG A 226 -8.39 0.08 -18.13
N ASP A 227 -9.36 -0.81 -18.32
CA ASP A 227 -9.23 -1.92 -19.27
C ASP A 227 -9.73 -1.55 -20.68
N THR A 228 -9.58 -2.48 -21.62
CA THR A 228 -10.03 -2.30 -23.01
C THR A 228 -11.55 -2.20 -23.17
N ALA A 229 -12.33 -2.68 -22.18
CA ALA A 229 -13.78 -2.50 -22.15
C ALA A 229 -14.18 -1.15 -21.55
N GLY A 230 -13.21 -0.33 -21.13
CA GLY A 230 -13.43 0.97 -20.51
C GLY A 230 -13.80 0.90 -19.04
N ARG A 231 -13.73 -0.27 -18.39
CA ARG A 231 -13.99 -0.38 -16.95
C ARG A 231 -12.85 0.24 -16.16
N VAL A 232 -13.22 1.01 -15.14
CA VAL A 232 -12.29 1.71 -14.25
C VAL A 232 -12.13 0.94 -12.94
N TYR A 233 -10.88 0.77 -12.49
CA TYR A 233 -10.51 0.09 -11.26
C TYR A 233 -9.75 1.06 -10.35
N TRP A 234 -10.34 1.43 -9.22
CA TRP A 234 -9.80 2.46 -8.33
C TRP A 234 -8.80 1.92 -7.32
N TYR A 235 -7.59 2.48 -7.28
CA TYR A 235 -6.60 2.19 -6.24
C TYR A 235 -6.57 3.32 -5.20
N HIS A 236 -6.44 4.58 -5.64
CA HIS A 236 -6.45 5.72 -4.71
C HIS A 236 -7.33 6.87 -5.25
N PRO A 237 -8.28 7.39 -4.46
CA PRO A 237 -8.70 6.90 -3.13
C PRO A 237 -9.24 5.46 -3.18
N SER A 238 -9.03 4.69 -2.11
CA SER A 238 -9.59 3.35 -2.03
C SER A 238 -11.10 3.45 -1.86
N TRP A 239 -11.83 2.87 -2.81
CA TRP A 239 -13.26 3.08 -2.95
C TRP A 239 -13.97 1.74 -3.15
N THR A 240 -14.82 1.39 -2.20
CA THR A 240 -15.62 0.14 -2.23
C THR A 240 -17.12 0.38 -2.18
N ASP A 241 -17.55 1.56 -1.70
CA ASP A 241 -18.96 1.95 -1.62
C ASP A 241 -19.28 3.03 -2.66
N PRO A 242 -20.00 2.70 -3.75
CA PRO A 242 -20.39 3.63 -4.81
C PRO A 242 -21.14 4.89 -4.36
N ALA A 243 -21.74 4.87 -3.17
CA ALA A 243 -22.45 6.02 -2.62
C ALA A 243 -21.52 7.08 -2.03
N SER A 244 -20.30 6.73 -1.62
CA SER A 244 -19.40 7.60 -0.85
C SER A 244 -18.68 8.69 -1.67
N ASP A 245 -18.47 8.47 -2.97
CA ASP A 245 -17.81 9.40 -3.92
C ASP A 245 -16.59 10.16 -3.35
N PRO A 246 -15.51 9.43 -2.96
CA PRO A 246 -14.38 10.04 -2.27
C PRO A 246 -13.60 10.99 -3.18
N SER A 247 -12.97 11.99 -2.56
CA SER A 247 -12.08 12.94 -3.25
C SER A 247 -10.65 12.43 -3.36
N ALA A 248 -9.90 12.99 -4.31
CA ALA A 248 -8.47 12.78 -4.50
C ALA A 248 -7.68 12.94 -3.18
N ILE A 249 -6.66 12.10 -2.99
CA ILE A 249 -5.86 12.11 -1.76
C ILE A 249 -4.89 13.29 -1.76
N SER A 250 -4.71 13.95 -0.61
CA SER A 250 -3.73 15.04 -0.48
C SER A 250 -2.31 14.47 -0.45
N ILE A 251 -1.40 15.07 -1.22
CA ILE A 251 0.00 14.67 -1.29
C ILE A 251 0.94 15.83 -0.96
N PRO A 252 2.07 15.60 -0.26
CA PRO A 252 3.08 16.61 -0.07
C PRO A 252 3.93 16.82 -1.35
N PRO A 253 4.55 17.99 -1.51
CA PRO A 253 5.57 18.19 -2.54
C PRO A 253 6.86 17.43 -2.22
N GLY A 254 7.66 17.15 -3.25
CA GLY A 254 9.04 16.67 -3.12
C GLY A 254 9.44 15.61 -4.14
N ASP A 255 10.75 15.51 -4.38
CA ASP A 255 11.39 14.50 -5.24
C ASP A 255 11.59 13.15 -4.52
N THR A 256 11.52 13.12 -3.17
CA THR A 256 11.65 11.86 -2.45
C THR A 256 10.48 10.92 -2.78
N LEU A 257 10.81 9.68 -3.14
CA LEU A 257 9.82 8.63 -3.36
C LEU A 257 9.03 8.36 -2.06
N ARG A 258 7.70 8.41 -2.14
CA ARG A 258 6.79 8.17 -1.01
C ARG A 258 5.79 7.08 -1.35
N GLU A 259 5.65 6.12 -0.46
CA GLU A 259 4.68 5.03 -0.59
C GLU A 259 3.27 5.50 -0.20
N LEU A 260 2.27 5.00 -0.92
CA LEU A 260 0.87 5.07 -0.53
C LEU A 260 0.56 3.95 0.47
N PRO A 261 -0.31 4.20 1.46
CA PRO A 261 -0.41 3.35 2.65
C PRO A 261 -1.08 1.99 2.42
N GLU A 262 -1.84 1.84 1.33
CA GLU A 262 -2.66 0.66 1.07
C GLU A 262 -2.19 -0.04 -0.19
N ALA A 263 -2.09 -1.37 -0.09
CA ALA A 263 -2.00 -2.25 -1.24
C ALA A 263 -3.39 -2.81 -1.52
N ILE A 264 -3.77 -2.85 -2.80
CA ILE A 264 -5.15 -3.10 -3.23
C ILE A 264 -5.14 -4.09 -4.40
N SER A 265 -6.05 -5.05 -4.36
CA SER A 265 -6.32 -5.97 -5.46
C SER A 265 -7.72 -5.72 -6.02
N HIS A 266 -7.86 -5.96 -7.33
CA HIS A 266 -9.13 -5.97 -8.05
C HIS A 266 -9.27 -7.30 -8.78
N PRO A 267 -10.47 -7.78 -9.13
CA PRO A 267 -10.65 -8.90 -10.03
C PRO A 267 -10.51 -8.43 -11.49
N LEU A 268 -9.28 -8.20 -11.95
CA LEU A 268 -9.02 -7.62 -13.27
C LEU A 268 -9.34 -8.61 -14.40
N ALA A 269 -9.97 -8.13 -15.45
CA ALA A 269 -10.19 -8.95 -16.63
C ALA A 269 -8.90 -9.17 -17.43
N PRO A 270 -8.69 -10.36 -18.03
CA PRO A 270 -7.58 -10.61 -18.94
C PRO A 270 -7.59 -9.62 -20.11
N GLY A 271 -6.41 -9.09 -20.47
CA GLY A 271 -6.30 -8.10 -21.54
C GLY A 271 -5.31 -6.97 -21.24
N ALA A 272 -5.26 -6.00 -22.15
CA ALA A 272 -4.49 -4.79 -21.94
C ALA A 272 -5.15 -3.93 -20.85
N LEU A 273 -4.31 -3.33 -20.01
CA LEU A 273 -4.71 -2.50 -18.89
C LEU A 273 -3.81 -1.26 -18.85
N THR A 274 -4.40 -0.07 -18.82
CA THR A 274 -3.65 1.17 -18.61
C THR A 274 -3.82 1.60 -17.16
N LEU A 275 -2.73 1.71 -16.41
CA LEU A 275 -2.71 2.28 -15.07
C LEU A 275 -2.38 3.76 -15.17
N HIS A 276 -3.21 4.62 -14.58
CA HIS A 276 -3.05 6.07 -14.56
C HIS A 276 -2.77 6.57 -13.14
N ALA A 277 -1.84 7.50 -13.02
CA ALA A 277 -1.70 8.39 -11.87
C ALA A 277 -1.92 9.83 -12.32
N VAL A 278 -2.89 10.50 -11.71
CA VAL A 278 -3.28 11.87 -12.05
C VAL A 278 -2.94 12.78 -10.88
N PHE A 279 -2.06 13.74 -11.12
CA PHE A 279 -1.66 14.77 -10.17
C PHE A 279 -2.49 16.03 -10.42
N LEU A 280 -3.06 16.61 -9.36
CA LEU A 280 -4.07 17.66 -9.46
C LEU A 280 -3.75 18.86 -8.56
N GLU A 281 -4.16 20.05 -9.01
CA GLU A 281 -4.11 21.29 -8.23
C GLU A 281 -5.31 21.48 -7.30
N SER A 282 -6.47 20.97 -7.72
CA SER A 282 -7.74 21.02 -6.99
C SER A 282 -8.30 19.61 -6.83
N PRO A 283 -8.99 19.30 -5.71
CA PRO A 283 -9.49 17.95 -5.50
C PRO A 283 -10.63 17.66 -6.47
N LEU A 284 -10.52 16.52 -7.18
CA LEU A 284 -11.62 15.92 -7.92
C LEU A 284 -12.18 14.73 -7.14
N THR A 285 -13.48 14.52 -7.25
CA THR A 285 -14.14 13.30 -6.77
C THR A 285 -13.96 12.16 -7.78
N VAL A 286 -14.14 10.93 -7.31
CA VAL A 286 -14.13 9.74 -8.18
C VAL A 286 -15.12 9.90 -9.34
N LYS A 287 -16.37 10.28 -9.08
CA LYS A 287 -17.39 10.41 -10.13
C LYS A 287 -17.07 11.51 -11.13
N GLN A 288 -16.48 12.63 -10.69
CA GLN A 288 -16.00 13.67 -11.60
C GLN A 288 -14.89 13.15 -12.51
N MET A 289 -13.94 12.38 -11.97
CA MET A 289 -12.87 11.78 -12.78
C MET A 289 -13.42 10.74 -13.76
N GLU A 290 -14.35 9.89 -13.34
CA GLU A 290 -15.01 8.92 -14.24
C GLU A 290 -15.71 9.63 -15.40
N ALA A 291 -16.45 10.71 -15.11
CA ALA A 291 -17.09 11.51 -16.15
C ALA A 291 -16.09 12.17 -17.12
N LEU A 292 -14.86 12.48 -16.68
CA LEU A 292 -13.79 12.94 -17.57
C LEU A 292 -13.24 11.79 -18.42
N VAL A 293 -12.97 10.63 -17.82
CA VAL A 293 -12.47 9.43 -18.52
C VAL A 293 -13.43 8.96 -19.60
N GLU A 294 -14.75 9.11 -19.39
CA GLU A 294 -15.78 8.81 -20.39
C GLU A 294 -15.73 9.73 -21.62
N GLN A 295 -15.21 10.96 -21.47
CA GLN A 295 -15.14 11.94 -22.57
C GLN A 295 -14.02 11.63 -23.58
N GLY A 296 -13.05 10.79 -23.23
CA GLY A 296 -12.06 10.29 -24.19
C GLY A 296 -10.63 10.24 -23.65
N ASP A 297 -9.72 10.91 -24.36
CA ASP A 297 -8.30 10.95 -24.02
C ASP A 297 -8.08 11.79 -22.76
N LEU A 298 -7.50 11.18 -21.73
CA LEU A 298 -7.36 11.76 -20.40
C LEU A 298 -6.54 13.06 -20.46
N ASP A 299 -5.44 13.06 -21.20
CA ASP A 299 -4.54 14.22 -21.30
C ASP A 299 -5.23 15.44 -21.94
N ALA A 300 -6.25 15.21 -22.77
CA ALA A 300 -7.01 16.27 -23.44
C ALA A 300 -8.14 16.85 -22.58
N VAL A 301 -8.66 16.09 -21.61
CA VAL A 301 -9.85 16.45 -20.82
C VAL A 301 -9.53 16.86 -19.38
N LEU A 302 -8.29 16.65 -18.93
CA LEU A 302 -7.88 17.05 -17.58
C LEU A 302 -7.93 18.58 -17.38
N PRO A 303 -8.25 19.03 -16.15
CA PRO A 303 -8.29 20.46 -15.85
C PRO A 303 -6.89 21.09 -15.97
N ALA A 304 -6.85 22.40 -16.24
CA ALA A 304 -5.59 23.12 -16.37
C ALA A 304 -4.71 22.96 -15.11
N GLY A 305 -3.43 22.64 -15.33
CA GLY A 305 -2.45 22.42 -14.27
C GLY A 305 -2.43 20.99 -13.70
N ALA A 306 -3.35 20.12 -14.12
CA ALA A 306 -3.21 18.69 -13.86
C ALA A 306 -2.18 18.06 -14.79
N ASP A 307 -1.57 16.97 -14.30
CA ASP A 307 -0.64 16.14 -15.06
C ASP A 307 -0.99 14.66 -14.86
N ALA A 308 -0.75 13.85 -15.88
CA ALA A 308 -1.00 12.41 -15.83
C ALA A 308 0.21 11.61 -16.26
N THR A 309 0.43 10.50 -15.58
CA THR A 309 1.41 9.48 -15.96
C THR A 309 0.69 8.15 -16.12
N SER A 310 1.03 7.42 -17.19
CA SER A 310 0.39 6.15 -17.51
C SER A 310 1.40 5.01 -17.62
N LEU A 311 1.05 3.83 -17.13
CA LEU A 311 1.80 2.58 -17.30
C LEU A 311 0.94 1.58 -18.07
N GLN A 312 1.51 1.02 -19.14
CA GLN A 312 0.85 -0.01 -19.95
C GLN A 312 1.18 -1.40 -19.40
N LEU A 313 0.13 -2.19 -19.17
CA LEU A 313 0.23 -3.49 -18.54
C LEU A 313 -0.61 -4.53 -19.31
N GLN A 314 -0.27 -5.81 -19.11
CA GLN A 314 -0.99 -6.95 -19.66
C GLN A 314 -1.46 -7.87 -18.53
N VAL A 315 -2.77 -7.97 -18.34
CA VAL A 315 -3.37 -8.95 -17.43
C VAL A 315 -3.35 -10.31 -18.12
N ILE A 316 -2.65 -11.28 -17.53
CA ILE A 316 -2.55 -12.66 -17.99
C ILE A 316 -3.45 -13.56 -17.12
N PRO A 317 -4.21 -14.49 -17.70
CA PRO A 317 -5.09 -15.38 -16.95
C PRO A 317 -4.34 -16.27 -15.93
#